data_AF-A0A923YLS1-F1
#
_entry.id   AF-A0A923YLS1-F1
#
_cell.length_a   1.000
_cell.length_b   1.000
_cell.length_c   1.000
_cell.angle_alpha   90.00
_cell.angle_beta   90.00
_cell.angle_gamma   90.00
#
_symmetry.space_group_name_H-M   'P 1'
#
loop_
_entity.id
_entity.type
_entity.pdbx_description
1 polymer ?
#
loop_
_entity_poly.entity_id
_entity_poly.type
_entity_poly.pdbx_seq_one_letter_code
_entity_poly.pdbx_strand_id
1 'polypeptide(L)' 'MRDPWAHPDDKVFGGFSLAFDVPVEMMWSVFVVGALLLVATEALAKAGPDMARVTEGATMWHVVPSLLALV' A
#
# COMPACT_ATOMS: atom_id res chain seq x y z
N MET A 1 -4.78 -15.07 -11.69
CA MET A 1 -5.15 -14.75 -10.28
C MET A 1 -5.94 -13.46 -10.33
N ARG A 2 -7.25 -13.49 -10.06
CA ARG A 2 -8.03 -12.26 -9.88
C ARG A 2 -8.15 -12.05 -8.37
N ASP A 3 -7.62 -10.95 -7.88
CA ASP A 3 -7.88 -10.49 -6.52
C ASP A 3 -9.35 -10.07 -6.45
N PRO A 4 -10.22 -10.76 -5.69
CA PRO A 4 -11.64 -10.45 -5.64
C PRO A 4 -11.94 -9.14 -4.90
N TRP A 5 -10.94 -8.54 -4.24
CA TRP A 5 -11.10 -7.36 -3.41
C TRP A 5 -10.60 -6.07 -4.08
N ALA A 6 -9.85 -6.17 -5.17
CA ALA A 6 -9.29 -5.02 -5.88
C ALA A 6 -10.25 -4.48 -6.95
N HIS A 7 -10.48 -3.16 -6.93
CA HIS A 7 -11.31 -2.44 -7.90
C HIS A 7 -10.47 -1.41 -8.69
N PRO A 8 -10.79 -1.11 -9.97
CA PRO A 8 -10.07 -0.10 -10.75
C PRO A 8 -10.00 1.30 -10.11
N ASP A 9 -10.96 1.64 -9.24
CA ASP A 9 -11.02 2.93 -8.56
C ASP A 9 -10.12 3.00 -7.31
N ASP A 10 -9.46 1.90 -6.95
CA ASP A 10 -8.62 1.85 -5.75
C ASP A 10 -7.34 2.68 -5.90
N LYS A 11 -6.94 3.25 -4.76
CA LYS A 11 -5.67 3.94 -4.56
C LYS A 11 -4.88 3.16 -3.52
N VAL A 12 -3.99 2.30 -3.99
CA VAL A 12 -3.27 1.34 -3.15
C VAL A 12 -1.95 1.95 -2.66
N PHE A 13 -1.75 1.98 -1.34
CA PHE A 13 -0.54 2.53 -0.75
C PHE A 13 0.64 1.54 -0.79
N GLY A 14 1.71 1.91 -1.50
CA GLY A 14 2.94 1.15 -1.68
C GLY A 14 4.08 1.64 -0.78
N GLY A 15 3.97 1.38 0.52
CA GLY A 15 4.95 1.80 1.52
C GLY A 15 5.97 0.74 1.96
N PHE A 16 5.88 -0.49 1.43
CA PHE A 16 6.77 -1.58 1.84
C PHE A 16 8.13 -1.53 1.16
N SER A 17 9.15 -1.98 1.90
CA SER A 17 10.45 -2.28 1.33
C SER A 17 10.35 -3.40 0.29
N LEU A 18 10.98 -3.20 -0.86
CA LEU A 18 11.12 -4.19 -1.94
C LEU A 18 11.97 -5.42 -1.53
N ALA A 19 12.58 -5.40 -0.35
CA ALA A 19 13.28 -6.56 0.20
C ALA A 19 12.33 -7.64 0.74
N PHE A 20 11.04 -7.33 0.91
CA PHE A 20 9.99 -8.29 1.25
C PHE A 20 9.23 -8.74 -0.01
N ASP A 21 8.48 -9.82 0.11
CA ASP A 21 7.64 -10.40 -0.94
C ASP A 21 6.29 -9.71 -1.11
N VAL A 22 5.71 -9.15 -0.04
CA VAL A 22 4.43 -8.42 -0.05
C VAL A 22 4.27 -7.37 -1.16
N PRO A 23 5.28 -6.50 -1.46
CA PRO A 23 5.19 -5.57 -2.59
C PRO A 23 4.90 -6.24 -3.94
N VAL A 24 5.39 -7.47 -4.17
CA VAL A 24 5.17 -8.20 -5.42
C VAL A 24 3.69 -8.54 -5.58
N GLU A 25 3.08 -9.14 -4.55
CA GLU A 25 1.65 -9.47 -4.57
C GLU A 25 0.79 -8.21 -4.75
N MET A 26 1.10 -7.17 -3.98
CA MET A 26 0.40 -5.89 -4.06
C MET A 26 0.48 -5.27 -5.47
N MET A 27 1.67 -5.22 -6.08
CA MET A 27 1.85 -4.68 -7.43
C MET A 27 1.00 -5.46 -8.45
N TRP A 28 0.97 -6.79 -8.36
CA TRP A 28 0.13 -7.60 -9.24
C TRP A 28 -1.36 -7.35 -9.04
N SER A 29 -1.84 -7.23 -7.80
CA SER A 29 -3.25 -6.89 -7.51
C SER A 29 -3.66 -5.56 -8.14
N VAL A 30 -2.79 -4.54 -8.05
CA VAL A 30 -3.03 -3.21 -8.65
C VAL A 30 -3.07 -3.30 -10.17
N PHE A 31 -2.04 -3.89 -10.78
CA PHE A 31 -1.86 -3.87 -12.23
C PHE A 31 -2.88 -4.72 -12.98
N VAL A 32 -3.38 -5.80 -12.36
CA VAL A 32 -4.39 -6.68 -12.97
C VAL A 32 -5.74 -5.98 -13.13
N VAL A 33 -6.11 -5.10 -12.20
CA VAL A 33 -7.41 -4.38 -12.23
C VAL A 33 -7.30 -2.96 -12.79
N GLY A 34 -6.09 -2.44 -12.96
CA GLY A 34 -5.87 -1.06 -13.43
C GLY A 34 -6.04 0.01 -12.36
N ALA A 35 -5.84 -0.35 -11.08
CA ALA A 35 -5.90 0.58 -9.96
C ALA A 35 -4.68 1.52 -9.90
N LEU A 36 -4.75 2.56 -9.07
CA LEU A 36 -3.64 3.49 -8.85
C LEU A 36 -2.69 2.99 -7.75
N LEU A 37 -1.39 2.91 -8.07
CA LEU A 37 -0.32 2.65 -7.11
C LEU A 37 0.27 3.96 -6.56
N LEU A 38 0.15 4.21 -5.25
CA LEU A 38 0.80 5.32 -4.56
C LEU A 38 2.15 4.89 -3.99
N VAL A 39 3.25 5.19 -4.69
CA VAL A 39 4.60 4.81 -4.25
C VAL A 39 5.10 5.77 -3.18
N ALA A 40 5.36 5.26 -1.97
CA ALA A 40 5.95 6.06 -0.91
C ALA A 40 7.44 6.33 -1.19
N THR A 41 7.93 7.51 -0.80
CA THR A 41 9.38 7.75 -0.71
C THR A 41 9.96 7.00 0.50
N GLU A 42 11.28 6.80 0.55
CA GLU A 42 11.91 6.16 1.72
C GLU A 42 11.63 6.90 3.04
N ALA A 43 11.50 8.24 2.98
CA ALA A 43 11.16 9.06 4.14
C ALA A 43 9.72 8.78 4.60
N LEU A 44 8.78 8.69 3.66
CA LEU A 44 7.37 8.41 3.93
C LEU A 44 7.17 6.98 4.45
N ALA A 45 7.92 6.00 3.94
CA ALA A 45 7.89 4.62 4.42
C ALA A 45 8.37 4.47 5.89
N LYS A 46 9.01 5.51 6.45
CA LYS A 46 9.55 5.54 7.82
C LYS A 46 8.85 6.60 8.69
N ALA A 47 7.71 7.13 8.26
CA ALA A 47 7.02 8.25 8.92
C ALA A 47 6.46 7.92 10.32
N GLY A 48 6.35 6.64 10.69
CA GLY A 48 5.96 6.23 12.04
C GLY A 48 4.54 6.72 12.42
N PRO A 49 4.36 7.51 13.50
CA PRO A 49 3.04 8.05 13.85
C PRO A 49 2.43 8.97 12.79
N ASP A 50 3.24 9.58 11.92
CA ASP A 50 2.74 10.44 10.83
C ASP A 50 2.16 9.63 9.65
N MET A 51 2.19 8.30 9.72
CA MET A 51 1.72 7.42 8.65
C MET A 51 0.26 7.71 8.26
N ALA A 52 -0.62 8.00 9.21
CA ALA A 52 -2.02 8.32 8.93
C ALA A 52 -2.20 9.50 7.96
N ARG A 53 -1.32 10.51 8.06
CA ARG A 53 -1.31 11.68 7.17
C ARG A 53 -0.69 11.34 5.82
N VAL A 54 0.34 10.51 5.79
CA VAL A 54 1.06 10.11 4.56
C VAL A 54 0.18 9.29 3.62
N THR A 55 -0.75 8.53 4.20
CA THR A 55 -1.68 7.65 3.50
C THR A 55 -3.03 8.30 3.24
N GLU A 56 -3.18 9.60 3.52
CA GLU A 56 -4.42 10.32 3.32
C GLU A 56 -4.83 10.24 1.84
N GLY A 57 -5.98 9.63 1.57
CA GLY A 57 -6.48 9.40 0.21
C GLY A 57 -6.16 8.02 -0.40
N ALA A 58 -5.44 7.14 0.30
CA ALA A 58 -5.38 5.72 -0.06
C ALA A 58 -6.66 4.99 0.35
N THR A 59 -7.19 4.12 -0.52
CA THR A 59 -8.39 3.32 -0.27
C THR A 59 -8.06 1.89 0.14
N MET A 60 -6.87 1.40 -0.20
CA MET A 60 -6.41 0.05 0.10
C MET A 60 -4.97 0.06 0.62
N TRP A 61 -4.76 -0.70 1.70
CA TRP A 61 -3.51 -0.73 2.43
C TRP A 61 -3.11 -2.17 2.70
N HIS A 62 -1.86 -2.50 2.40
CA HIS A 62 -1.21 -3.63 3.04
C HIS A 62 -0.45 -3.07 4.25
N VAL A 63 -0.55 -3.72 5.41
CA VAL A 63 0.14 -3.29 6.64
C VAL A 63 0.54 -4.51 7.46
N VAL A 64 1.67 -4.42 8.14
CA VAL A 64 2.01 -5.36 9.22
C VAL A 64 1.36 -4.92 10.52
N PRO A 65 1.10 -5.82 11.49
CA PRO A 65 0.43 -5.46 12.74
C PRO A 65 1.11 -4.32 13.51
N SER A 66 2.44 -4.26 13.50
CA SER A 66 3.20 -3.19 14.16
C SER A 66 3.00 -1.82 13.50
N LEU A 67 2.78 -1.77 12.19
CA LEU A 67 2.49 -0.54 11.46
C LEU A 67 1.02 -0.13 11.66
N LEU A 68 0.10 -1.08 11.66
CA LEU A 68 -1.32 -0.83 11.93
C LEU A 68 -1.54 -0.22 13.32
N ALA A 69 -0.70 -0.57 14.30
CA ALA A 69 -0.78 0.01 15.64
C ALA A 69 -0.42 1.52 15.71
N LEU A 70 0.05 2.13 14.62
CA LEU A 70 0.46 3.54 14.55
C LEU A 70 -0.58 4.46 13.88
N VAL A 71 -1.68 3.91 13.37
CA VAL A 71 -2.70 4.64 12.58
C VAL A 71 -4.09 4.55 13.17
#